data_AF-G9KI82-F1
#
_entry.id   AF-G9KI82-F1
#
_cell.length_a   1.000
_cell.length_b   1.000
_cell.length_c   1.000
_cell.angle_alpha   90.00
_cell.angle_beta   90.00
_cell.angle_gamma   90.00
#
_symmetry.space_group_name_H-M   'P 1'
#
loop_
_entity.id
_entity.type
_entity.pdbx_description
1 polymer ?
#
loop_
_entity_poly.entity_id
_entity_poly.type
_entity_poly.pdbx_seq_one_letter_code
_entity_poly.pdbx_strand_id
1 'polypeptide(L)'
;KSLEIEEKINKIRWLPQQNAAYFLLSTNDKTVKLWKVSERDKRPEGYNLKDEEGRLRDPATITTLRVPVLRPMDLMVEATPRRVFANAHTYHINSISVNSDYETYMSADDLRINLWNFEITNQSFNIVDIKPANMEELTEVITAAEFHPHHCNSFVYSSSKG
;
A
#
# COMPACT_ATOMS: atom_id res chain seq x y z
N LYS A 1 -16.30 -0.21 -22.37
CA LYS A 1 -16.21 -1.51 -21.66
C LYS A 1 -15.20 -1.31 -20.55
N SER A 2 -15.64 -1.21 -19.30
CA SER A 2 -14.74 -1.14 -18.16
C SER A 2 -13.94 -2.45 -18.13
N LEU A 3 -12.61 -2.38 -18.16
CA LEU A 3 -11.79 -3.57 -17.92
C LEU A 3 -12.10 -4.06 -16.52
N GLU A 4 -12.54 -5.31 -16.41
CA GLU A 4 -12.69 -5.99 -15.14
C GLU A 4 -11.28 -6.23 -14.60
N ILE A 5 -10.94 -5.53 -13.50
CA ILE A 5 -9.62 -5.65 -12.89
C ILE A 5 -9.68 -6.84 -11.93
N GLU A 6 -8.84 -7.84 -12.17
CA GLU A 6 -8.76 -9.01 -11.30
C GLU A 6 -8.31 -8.59 -9.88
N GLU A 7 -8.93 -9.16 -8.86
CA GLU A 7 -8.58 -8.91 -7.45
C GLU A 7 -7.35 -9.72 -7.00
N LYS A 8 -6.79 -10.53 -7.90
CA LYS A 8 -5.60 -11.33 -7.66
C LYS A 8 -4.41 -10.45 -7.26
N ILE A 9 -3.74 -10.86 -6.19
CA ILE A 9 -2.52 -10.21 -5.73
C ILE A 9 -1.34 -10.76 -6.55
N ASN A 10 -0.67 -9.89 -7.30
CA ASN A 10 0.47 -10.24 -8.13
C ASN A 10 1.77 -10.30 -7.32
N LYS A 11 2.00 -9.29 -6.47
CA LYS A 11 3.21 -9.17 -5.64
C LYS A 11 2.91 -8.52 -4.29
N ILE A 12 3.72 -8.88 -3.29
CA ILE A 12 3.78 -8.25 -1.97
C ILE A 12 5.24 -7.89 -1.67
N ARG A 13 5.45 -6.71 -1.09
CA ARG A 13 6.76 -6.24 -0.62
C ARG A 13 6.64 -5.58 0.74
N TRP A 14 7.45 -6.03 1.70
CA TRP A 14 7.53 -5.40 3.02
C TRP A 14 8.37 -4.14 2.95
N LEU A 15 7.97 -3.12 3.71
CA LEU A 15 8.82 -1.97 3.98
C LEU A 15 9.68 -2.27 5.21
N PRO A 16 10.88 -1.68 5.30
CA PRO A 16 11.68 -1.71 6.52
C PRO A 16 10.89 -1.17 7.71
N GLN A 17 10.99 -1.86 8.85
CA GLN A 17 10.25 -1.51 10.05
C GLN A 17 10.82 -0.22 10.66
N GLN A 18 9.99 0.84 10.69
CA GLN A 18 10.33 2.13 11.32
C GLN A 18 9.74 2.31 12.72
N ASN A 19 8.69 1.57 13.05
CA ASN A 19 8.00 1.66 14.34
C ASN A 19 7.38 0.31 14.74
N ALA A 20 6.57 0.30 15.79
CA ALA A 20 5.89 -0.91 16.26
C ALA A 20 4.90 -1.50 15.23
N ALA A 21 4.48 -0.73 14.22
CA ALA A 21 3.67 -1.24 13.12
C ALA A 21 4.55 -1.69 11.95
N TYR A 22 4.07 -2.74 11.29
CA TYR A 22 4.64 -3.23 10.04
C TYR A 22 3.92 -2.59 8.85
N PHE A 23 4.67 -2.39 7.76
CA PHE A 23 4.13 -1.83 6.53
C PHE A 23 4.45 -2.75 5.35
N LEU A 24 3.48 -2.94 4.45
CA LEU A 24 3.68 -3.71 3.23
C LEU A 24 2.94 -3.05 2.06
N LEU A 25 3.51 -3.20 0.88
CA LEU A 25 2.84 -2.94 -0.40
C LEU A 25 2.26 -4.26 -0.93
N SER A 26 1.04 -4.19 -1.44
CA SER A 26 0.44 -5.25 -2.25
C SER A 26 0.02 -4.67 -3.59
N THR A 27 0.20 -5.40 -4.69
CA THR A 27 -0.27 -4.96 -6.01
C THR A 27 -1.13 -6.01 -6.68
N ASN A 28 -2.14 -5.57 -7.41
CA ASN A 28 -2.76 -6.33 -8.49
C ASN A 28 -2.29 -5.77 -9.84
N ASP A 29 -3.03 -6.04 -10.92
CA ASP A 29 -2.68 -5.61 -12.27
C ASP A 29 -2.65 -4.09 -12.48
N LYS A 30 -3.36 -3.31 -11.65
CA LYS A 30 -3.61 -1.88 -11.90
C LYS A 30 -3.37 -0.97 -10.71
N THR A 31 -3.32 -1.52 -9.50
CA THR A 31 -3.31 -0.75 -8.26
C THR A 31 -2.30 -1.32 -7.28
N VAL A 32 -1.56 -0.43 -6.64
CA VAL A 32 -0.70 -0.75 -5.50
C VAL A 32 -1.37 -0.18 -4.25
N LYS A 33 -1.40 -0.95 -3.15
CA LYS A 33 -1.93 -0.53 -1.86
C LYS A 33 -0.86 -0.63 -0.79
N LEU A 34 -0.72 0.40 0.03
CA LEU A 34 0.11 0.40 1.23
C LEU A 34 -0.76 0.03 2.42
N TRP A 35 -0.37 -1.04 3.12
CA TRP A 35 -1.03 -1.54 4.30
C TRP A 35 -0.19 -1.25 5.54
N LYS A 36 -0.88 -0.97 6.65
CA LYS A 36 -0.31 -0.92 7.99
C LYS A 36 -0.88 -2.07 8.80
N VAL A 37 0.00 -2.89 9.33
CA VAL A 37 -0.32 -3.98 10.25
C VAL A 37 0.18 -3.56 11.63
N SER A 38 -0.73 -3.40 12.58
CA SER A 38 -0.40 -3.01 13.94
C SER A 38 -1.05 -3.91 14.97
N GLU A 39 -0.33 -4.13 16.05
CA GLU A 39 -0.83 -4.83 17.23
C GLU A 39 -1.49 -3.84 18.18
N ARG A 40 -2.58 -4.28 18.80
CA ARG A 40 -3.36 -3.53 19.77
C ARG A 40 -3.70 -4.42 20.95
N ASP A 41 -3.23 -4.01 22.12
CA ASP A 41 -3.39 -4.70 23.41
C ASP A 41 -4.28 -3.91 24.39
N LYS A 42 -4.84 -2.78 23.95
CA LYS A 42 -5.66 -1.89 24.79
C LYS A 42 -6.93 -1.43 24.08
N ARG A 43 -8.04 -1.38 24.81
CA ARG A 43 -9.31 -0.79 24.35
C ARG A 43 -9.79 0.35 25.26
N PRO A 44 -10.40 1.39 24.69
CA PRO A 44 -11.06 2.43 25.47
C PRO A 44 -12.35 1.89 26.10
N GLU A 45 -12.50 2.10 27.40
CA GLU A 45 -13.72 1.79 28.16
C GLU A 45 -14.16 3.02 28.98
N GLY A 46 -15.42 3.05 29.41
CA GLY A 46 -15.97 4.16 30.20
C GLY A 46 -16.56 5.30 29.37
N TYR A 47 -17.31 4.96 28.32
CA TYR A 47 -18.05 5.94 27.52
C TYR A 47 -19.19 6.59 28.33
N ASN A 48 -19.49 7.87 28.04
CA ASN A 48 -20.57 8.58 28.74
C ASN A 48 -21.97 8.08 28.34
N LEU A 49 -22.14 7.75 27.06
CA LEU A 49 -23.43 7.42 26.48
C LEU A 49 -23.71 5.91 26.41
N LYS A 50 -22.71 5.07 26.72
CA LYS A 50 -22.83 3.61 26.64
C LYS A 50 -22.38 2.96 27.94
N ASP A 51 -23.11 1.94 28.41
CA ASP A 51 -22.66 1.07 29.49
C ASP A 51 -21.55 0.12 29.03
N GLU A 52 -20.99 -0.69 29.94
CA GLU A 52 -19.89 -1.62 29.59
C GLU A 52 -20.37 -2.73 28.62
N GLU A 53 -21.69 -2.96 28.55
CA GLU A 53 -22.36 -3.85 27.61
C GLU A 53 -22.73 -3.19 26.27
N GLY A 54 -22.39 -1.91 26.08
CA GLY A 54 -22.60 -1.15 24.85
C GLY A 54 -24.02 -0.62 24.62
N ARG A 55 -24.92 -0.75 25.59
CA ARG A 55 -26.29 -0.20 25.55
C ARG A 55 -26.27 1.28 25.85
N LEU A 56 -27.20 2.00 25.24
CA LEU A 56 -27.35 3.43 25.45
C LEU A 56 -27.77 3.72 26.89
N ARG A 57 -27.01 4.58 27.57
CA ARG A 57 -27.38 5.10 28.89
C ARG A 57 -28.50 6.11 28.75
N ASP A 58 -29.42 6.10 29.70
CA ASP A 58 -30.48 7.10 29.76
C ASP A 58 -29.86 8.50 29.94
N PRO A 59 -30.13 9.47 29.04
CA PRO A 59 -29.61 10.83 29.14
C PRO A 59 -29.86 11.49 30.51
N ALA A 60 -30.95 11.13 31.20
CA ALA A 60 -31.27 11.67 32.52
C ALA A 60 -30.31 11.20 33.64
N THR A 61 -29.60 10.09 33.42
CA THR A 61 -28.65 9.52 34.39
C THR A 61 -27.23 10.08 34.26
N ILE A 62 -26.96 10.86 33.22
CA ILE A 62 -25.63 11.43 32.95
C ILE A 62 -25.48 12.73 33.73
N THR A 63 -25.01 12.61 34.97
CA THR A 63 -24.79 13.74 35.88
C THR A 63 -23.40 14.37 35.72
N THR A 64 -22.44 13.63 35.19
CA THR A 64 -21.03 14.05 35.05
C THR A 64 -20.42 13.44 33.79
N LEU A 65 -19.55 14.21 33.13
CA LEU A 65 -18.79 13.74 31.98
C LEU A 65 -17.50 13.06 32.44
N ARG A 66 -17.19 11.92 31.84
CA ARG A 66 -15.98 11.13 32.06
C ARG A 66 -15.19 10.99 30.76
N VAL A 67 -13.89 10.82 30.90
CA VAL A 67 -12.99 10.52 29.78
C VAL A 67 -12.76 9.00 29.75
N PRO A 68 -12.84 8.35 28.57
CA PRO A 68 -12.55 6.93 28.46
C PRO A 68 -11.12 6.59 28.91
N VAL A 69 -10.97 5.46 29.60
CA VAL A 69 -9.67 4.95 30.07
C VAL A 69 -9.29 3.73 29.24
N LEU A 70 -8.01 3.64 28.88
CA LEU A 70 -7.48 2.47 28.18
C LEU A 70 -7.32 1.30 29.16
N ARG A 71 -8.09 0.23 28.96
CA ARG A 71 -7.93 -1.03 29.68
C ARG A 71 -7.20 -2.07 28.83
N PRO A 72 -6.36 -2.94 29.43
CA PRO A 72 -5.77 -4.08 28.73
C PRO A 72 -6.84 -4.98 28.11
N MET A 73 -6.54 -5.53 26.93
CA MET A 73 -7.34 -6.52 26.21
C MET A 73 -6.41 -7.59 25.62
N ASP A 74 -6.99 -8.67 25.14
CA ASP A 74 -6.25 -9.67 24.39
C ASP A 74 -5.62 -9.03 23.14
N LEU A 75 -4.38 -9.44 22.84
CA LEU A 75 -3.62 -8.93 21.71
C LEU A 75 -4.41 -9.14 20.41
N MET A 76 -4.68 -8.05 19.71
CA MET A 76 -5.39 -8.04 18.44
C MET A 76 -4.52 -7.43 17.36
N VAL A 77 -4.47 -8.09 16.19
CA VAL A 77 -3.74 -7.59 15.02
C VAL A 77 -4.73 -6.95 14.05
N GLU A 78 -4.54 -5.68 13.74
CA GLU A 78 -5.35 -4.92 12.78
C GLU A 78 -4.52 -4.61 11.54
N ALA A 79 -5.06 -4.91 10.35
CA ALA A 79 -4.49 -4.53 9.06
C ALA A 79 -5.37 -3.46 8.39
N THR A 80 -4.79 -2.29 8.13
CA THR A 80 -5.52 -1.13 7.57
C THR A 80 -4.86 -0.66 6.26
N PRO A 81 -5.63 -0.44 5.18
CA PRO A 81 -5.10 0.17 3.97
C PRO A 81 -4.88 1.67 4.22
N ARG A 82 -3.63 2.12 4.19
CA ARG A 82 -3.29 3.54 4.41
C ARG A 82 -3.37 4.35 3.13
N ARG A 83 -2.93 3.77 2.01
CA ARG A 83 -2.80 4.49 0.74
C ARG A 83 -3.07 3.56 -0.44
N VAL A 84 -3.59 4.14 -1.51
CA VAL A 84 -3.88 3.46 -2.77
C VAL A 84 -3.26 4.28 -3.90
N PHE A 85 -2.39 3.65 -4.67
CA PHE A 85 -1.72 4.21 -5.83
C PHE A 85 -2.33 3.55 -7.07
N ALA A 86 -3.01 4.32 -7.90
CA ALA A 86 -3.82 3.81 -9.00
C ALA A 86 -3.68 4.69 -10.25
N ASN A 87 -4.17 4.18 -11.38
CA ASN A 87 -4.31 4.92 -12.65
C ASN A 87 -3.00 5.43 -13.28
N ALA A 88 -1.84 4.86 -12.92
CA ALA A 88 -0.57 5.17 -13.58
C ALA A 88 -0.13 4.14 -14.63
N HIS A 89 -0.75 2.96 -14.65
CA HIS A 89 -0.34 1.85 -15.51
C HIS A 89 -1.39 1.51 -16.57
N THR A 90 -0.98 1.59 -17.82
CA THR A 90 -1.79 1.19 -18.98
C THR A 90 -1.79 -0.33 -19.16
N TYR A 91 -0.72 -1.01 -18.75
CA TYR A 91 -0.55 -2.48 -18.85
C TYR A 91 -0.58 -3.16 -17.47
N HIS A 92 -0.30 -4.45 -17.39
CA HIS A 92 -0.38 -5.21 -16.13
C HIS A 92 0.88 -4.99 -15.29
N ILE A 93 0.71 -4.60 -14.02
CA ILE A 93 1.82 -4.45 -13.10
C ILE A 93 2.41 -5.84 -12.80
N ASN A 94 3.66 -6.04 -13.20
CA ASN A 94 4.41 -7.28 -12.97
C ASN A 94 5.36 -7.17 -11.75
N SER A 95 5.79 -5.94 -11.40
CA SER A 95 6.78 -5.72 -10.35
C SER A 95 6.48 -4.49 -9.49
N ILE A 96 6.84 -4.60 -8.21
CA ILE A 96 6.95 -3.49 -7.26
C ILE A 96 8.24 -3.65 -6.47
N SER A 97 8.96 -2.55 -6.24
CA SER A 97 10.20 -2.55 -5.47
C SER A 97 10.33 -1.29 -4.64
N VAL A 98 10.69 -1.44 -3.37
CA VAL A 98 10.95 -0.32 -2.45
C VAL A 98 12.37 0.19 -2.68
N ASN A 99 12.56 1.51 -2.64
CA ASN A 99 13.88 2.12 -2.76
C ASN A 99 14.58 2.16 -1.38
N SER A 100 15.91 2.19 -1.37
CA SER A 100 16.72 2.30 -0.16
C SER A 100 16.72 3.71 0.46
N ASP A 101 16.04 4.68 -0.15
CA ASP A 101 15.86 6.04 0.37
C ASP A 101 14.73 6.16 1.42
N TYR A 102 13.93 5.10 1.61
CA TYR A 102 12.76 5.05 2.49
C TYR A 102 11.62 6.03 2.17
N GLU A 103 11.70 6.73 1.04
CA GLU A 103 10.72 7.73 0.60
C GLU A 103 10.00 7.30 -0.68
N THR A 104 10.68 6.51 -1.52
CA THR A 104 10.18 6.13 -2.83
C THR A 104 10.08 4.62 -3.03
N TYR A 105 9.27 4.24 -4.01
CA TYR A 105 9.18 2.89 -4.54
C TYR A 105 8.87 2.98 -6.03
N MET A 106 9.08 1.89 -6.76
CA MET A 106 8.70 1.80 -8.16
C MET A 106 7.69 0.70 -8.41
N SER A 107 6.91 0.88 -9.46
CA SER A 107 6.08 -0.17 -10.05
C SER A 107 6.37 -0.26 -11.55
N ALA A 108 6.45 -1.48 -12.05
CA ALA A 108 6.68 -1.76 -13.47
C ALA A 108 5.50 -2.53 -14.06
N ASP A 109 5.08 -2.11 -15.25
CA ASP A 109 4.22 -2.88 -16.14
C ASP A 109 5.01 -3.42 -17.33
N ASP A 110 4.31 -3.93 -18.34
CA ASP A 110 4.92 -4.55 -19.51
C ASP A 110 5.78 -3.58 -20.35
N LEU A 111 5.56 -2.26 -20.28
CA LEU A 111 6.28 -1.28 -21.12
C LEU A 111 6.84 -0.07 -20.34
N ARG A 112 6.42 0.12 -19.09
CA ARG A 112 6.72 1.32 -18.31
C ARG A 112 7.13 1.00 -16.88
N ILE A 113 8.05 1.81 -16.36
CA ILE A 113 8.41 1.84 -14.95
C ILE A 113 8.10 3.22 -14.42
N ASN A 114 7.32 3.28 -13.34
CA ASN A 114 6.92 4.50 -12.66
C ASN A 114 7.53 4.55 -11.26
N LEU A 115 8.09 5.69 -10.90
CA LEU A 115 8.58 6.04 -9.57
C LEU A 115 7.47 6.76 -8.79
N TRP A 116 7.31 6.37 -7.54
CA TRP A 116 6.31 6.91 -6.63
C TRP A 116 6.96 7.37 -5.35
N ASN A 117 6.41 8.42 -4.75
CA ASN A 117 6.69 8.77 -3.37
C ASN A 117 5.59 8.14 -2.49
N PHE A 118 5.96 7.55 -1.35
CA PHE A 118 4.99 6.95 -0.43
C PHE A 118 3.93 7.95 0.04
N GLU A 119 4.23 9.24 0.03
CA GLU A 119 3.35 10.31 0.50
C GLU A 119 2.37 10.85 -0.55
N ILE A 120 2.61 10.58 -1.83
CA ILE A 120 1.87 11.18 -2.95
C ILE A 120 1.20 10.05 -3.75
N THR A 121 -0.14 10.00 -3.74
CA THR A 121 -0.91 8.91 -4.36
C THR A 121 -1.50 9.24 -5.73
N ASN A 122 -1.57 10.52 -6.08
CA ASN A 122 -2.21 11.02 -7.31
C ASN A 122 -1.22 11.33 -8.43
N GLN A 123 0.08 11.17 -8.19
CA GLN A 123 1.13 11.45 -9.17
C GLN A 123 2.21 10.37 -9.08
N SER A 124 2.78 10.05 -10.24
CA SER A 124 3.94 9.20 -10.37
C SER A 124 4.83 9.78 -11.47
N PHE A 125 6.12 9.49 -11.41
CA PHE A 125 7.08 9.91 -12.41
C PHE A 125 7.48 8.71 -13.27
N ASN A 126 7.25 8.78 -14.57
CA ASN A 126 7.70 7.72 -15.47
C ASN A 126 9.21 7.82 -15.69
N ILE A 127 9.94 6.77 -15.27
CA ILE A 127 11.41 6.72 -15.35
C ILE A 127 11.90 5.85 -16.52
N VAL A 128 11.05 4.96 -17.02
CA VAL A 128 11.31 4.13 -18.21
C VAL A 128 10.02 4.02 -19.01
N ASP A 129 10.10 4.26 -20.32
CA ASP A 129 9.03 3.98 -21.30
C ASP A 129 9.67 3.35 -22.54
N ILE A 130 9.47 2.04 -22.70
CA ILE A 130 9.92 1.30 -23.89
C ILE A 130 8.80 1.10 -24.91
N LYS A 131 7.66 1.80 -24.74
CA LYS A 131 6.52 1.67 -25.65
C LYS A 131 6.92 2.14 -27.05
N PRO A 132 6.78 1.29 -28.10
CA PRO A 132 7.04 1.71 -29.47
C PRO A 132 6.00 2.72 -29.96
N ALA A 133 6.36 3.51 -30.98
CA ALA A 133 5.43 4.43 -31.63
C ALA A 133 4.26 3.67 -32.28
N ASN A 134 4.55 2.52 -32.88
CA ASN A 134 3.57 1.58 -33.42
C ASN A 134 3.53 0.30 -32.56
N MET A 135 2.36 -0.06 -32.02
CA MET A 135 2.19 -1.27 -31.22
C MET A 135 2.41 -2.57 -32.02
N GLU A 136 2.31 -2.53 -33.34
CA GLU A 136 2.62 -3.68 -34.20
C GLU A 136 4.12 -4.01 -34.21
N GLU A 137 4.98 -3.03 -33.89
CA GLU A 137 6.44 -3.20 -33.81
C GLU A 137 6.90 -3.63 -32.40
N LEU A 138 5.96 -3.99 -31.52
CA LEU A 138 6.30 -4.45 -30.18
C LEU A 138 7.06 -5.77 -30.24
N THR A 139 8.36 -5.73 -29.91
CA THR A 139 9.21 -6.93 -29.89
C THR A 139 9.67 -7.33 -28.49
N GLU A 140 9.52 -6.45 -27.50
CA GLU A 140 10.13 -6.59 -26.18
C GLU A 140 9.22 -6.01 -25.10
N VAL A 141 9.09 -6.73 -23.97
CA VAL A 141 8.33 -6.28 -22.81
C VAL A 141 9.19 -6.41 -21.55
N ILE A 142 8.96 -5.55 -20.57
CA ILE A 142 9.54 -5.62 -19.24
C ILE A 142 8.89 -6.78 -18.50
N THR A 143 9.70 -7.66 -17.92
CA THR A 143 9.24 -8.87 -17.22
C THR A 143 9.48 -8.79 -15.71
N ALA A 144 10.48 -8.04 -15.27
CA ALA A 144 10.75 -7.77 -13.87
C ALA A 144 11.48 -6.43 -13.72
N ALA A 145 11.34 -5.78 -12.56
CA ALA A 145 12.17 -4.62 -12.18
C ALA A 145 12.42 -4.61 -10.66
N GLU A 146 13.65 -4.29 -10.26
CA GLU A 146 14.06 -4.25 -8.84
C GLU A 146 15.10 -3.16 -8.54
N PHE A 147 14.95 -2.49 -7.40
CA PHE A 147 15.88 -1.48 -6.91
C PHE A 147 17.11 -2.15 -6.31
N HIS A 148 18.26 -1.47 -6.39
CA HIS A 148 19.43 -1.91 -5.64
C HIS A 148 19.19 -1.77 -4.13
N PRO A 149 19.55 -2.75 -3.30
CA PRO A 149 19.24 -2.74 -1.86
C PRO A 149 19.91 -1.61 -1.07
N HIS A 150 21.00 -1.03 -1.60
CA HIS A 150 21.80 -0.01 -0.91
C HIS A 150 22.05 1.28 -1.72
N HIS A 151 21.78 1.28 -3.02
CA HIS A 151 22.11 2.40 -3.91
C HIS A 151 20.81 2.98 -4.43
N CYS A 152 20.38 4.09 -3.82
CA CYS A 152 19.05 4.66 -4.07
C CYS A 152 18.84 5.16 -5.51
N ASN A 153 19.92 5.32 -6.26
CA ASN A 153 19.95 5.78 -7.64
C ASN A 153 20.11 4.65 -8.66
N SER A 154 20.07 3.39 -8.24
CA SER A 154 20.29 2.23 -9.12
C SER A 154 19.12 1.27 -9.06
N PHE A 155 18.62 0.87 -10.22
CA PHE A 155 17.65 -0.21 -10.38
C PHE A 155 17.96 -0.97 -11.67
N VAL A 156 17.43 -2.17 -11.79
CA VAL A 156 17.53 -3.00 -12.99
C VAL A 156 16.13 -3.45 -13.41
N TYR A 157 15.98 -3.73 -14.71
CA TYR A 157 14.80 -4.40 -15.23
C TYR A 157 15.23 -5.48 -16.22
N SER A 158 14.48 -6.57 -16.28
CA SER A 158 14.67 -7.64 -17.27
C SER A 158 13.62 -7.52 -18.36
N SER A 159 13.93 -8.03 -19.55
CA SER A 159 12.97 -8.05 -20.65
C SER A 159 12.63 -9.47 -21.10
N SER A 160 11.66 -9.60 -22.00
CA SER A 160 11.29 -10.87 -22.62
C SER A 160 12.37 -11.43 -23.57
N LYS A 161 13.44 -10.67 -23.86
CA LYS A 161 14.53 -11.09 -24.75
C LYS A 161 15.78 -11.60 -24.03
N GLY A 162 15.76 -11.65 -22.69
CA GLY A 162 16.90 -12.03 -21.85
C GLY A 162 17.59 -10.81 -21.24
#